data_AF-A0A7S3A1Q0-F1
#
_entry.id   AF-A0A7S3A1Q0-F1
#
_cell.length_a   1.000
_cell.length_b   1.000
_cell.length_c   1.000
_cell.angle_alpha   90.00
_cell.angle_beta   90.00
_cell.angle_gamma   90.00
#
_symmetry.space_group_name_H-M   'P 1'
#
loop_
_entity.id
_entity.type
_entity.pdbx_description
1 polymer ?
#
loop_
_entity_poly.entity_id
_entity_poly.type
_entity_poly.pdbx_seq_one_letter_code
_entity_poly.pdbx_strand_id
1 'polypeptide(L)'
;MDFYAEVAKLRAARRLWARLVKENFPEAKKTQTFQLRTHCQTSGYSLTSEDPYNNVVRTTVEALAAVFGGTQSLHTNALDEAIALPTNFSARIARNTQLILQQETGIPNVADPWGGSYMMEALTDELESRAQMLIREVNEFGGMSKSIYEGWPKRRIEEFSARRQARIDSGEEVVIGVNKHKVQDQDGKDDSREDKLKSRVPVRIVDTRSVRSEQMEKLKSVRSSRNNDQVASALERVSARPPRSLNPRSVSPEWRRFRKTHLILALRILRSFQIRLAASGGDNLLEACVHAGEVRCTLGEISSAMEDVWGRHRASTGLVGGVYGREYSHGDEVSKVLELTRSFETRTGRRPRLLVVKLGQDGHDRGAKIIASGFSDLGFDVDIGPLFQTPAEAARQALESDVHVVGISSLAAAHRTSVPELISEVRRGGGEDMTFILGGVVPEDDFAQLKKQGVDMIFGPGTNVVNAAEKVLRHLVEVKQVAR
;
A
#
# COMPACT_ATOMS: atom_id res chain seq x y z
N MET A 1 2.69 -14.70 12.41
CA MET A 1 1.52 -15.52 12.06
C MET A 1 1.02 -16.13 13.35
N ASP A 2 0.14 -15.44 14.06
CA ASP A 2 -0.34 -15.88 15.38
C ASP A 2 -1.72 -16.51 15.23
N PHE A 3 -1.77 -17.85 15.19
CA PHE A 3 -2.99 -18.60 14.93
C PHE A 3 -4.07 -18.33 15.99
N TYR A 4 -3.71 -18.38 17.27
CA TYR A 4 -4.68 -18.27 18.36
C TYR A 4 -5.22 -16.85 18.46
N ALA A 5 -4.34 -15.83 18.33
CA ALA A 5 -4.78 -14.45 18.34
C ALA A 5 -5.74 -14.13 17.19
N GLU A 6 -5.53 -14.71 16.00
CA GLU A 6 -6.42 -14.50 14.85
C GLU A 6 -7.81 -15.13 15.04
N VAL A 7 -7.89 -16.33 15.60
CA VAL A 7 -9.17 -16.96 15.98
C VAL A 7 -9.90 -16.10 17.02
N ALA A 8 -9.20 -15.73 18.10
CA ALA A 8 -9.76 -14.91 19.17
C ALA A 8 -10.19 -13.52 18.66
N LYS A 9 -9.42 -12.90 17.75
CA LYS A 9 -9.72 -11.59 17.15
C LYS A 9 -11.08 -11.59 16.46
N LEU A 10 -11.39 -12.61 15.66
CA LEU A 10 -12.66 -12.69 14.94
C LEU A 10 -13.84 -12.90 15.90
N ARG A 11 -13.66 -13.70 16.96
CA ARG A 11 -14.66 -13.91 18.02
C ARG A 11 -14.92 -12.62 18.79
N ALA A 12 -13.87 -11.97 19.26
CA ALA A 12 -13.91 -10.70 20.00
C ALA A 12 -14.55 -9.59 19.18
N ALA A 13 -14.18 -9.46 17.89
CA ALA A 13 -14.73 -8.44 17.00
C ALA A 13 -16.25 -8.54 16.86
N ARG A 14 -16.83 -9.75 16.75
CA ARG A 14 -18.29 -9.93 16.68
C ARG A 14 -18.99 -9.47 17.96
N ARG A 15 -18.46 -9.84 19.13
CA ARG A 15 -19.03 -9.46 20.42
C ARG A 15 -18.92 -7.95 20.66
N LEU A 16 -17.75 -7.38 20.36
CA LEU A 16 -17.51 -5.94 20.45
C LEU A 16 -18.41 -5.14 19.50
N TRP A 17 -18.54 -5.56 18.23
CA TRP A 17 -19.43 -4.92 17.27
C TRP A 17 -20.88 -4.93 17.74
N ALA A 18 -21.39 -6.10 18.15
CA ALA A 18 -22.75 -6.23 18.63
C ALA A 18 -23.02 -5.31 19.84
N ARG A 19 -22.06 -5.17 20.75
CA ARG A 19 -22.16 -4.26 21.89
C ARG A 19 -22.18 -2.79 21.45
N LEU A 20 -21.20 -2.38 20.64
CA LEU A 20 -21.09 -0.98 20.19
C LEU A 20 -22.33 -0.54 19.41
N VAL A 21 -22.88 -1.42 18.56
CA VAL A 21 -24.11 -1.11 17.82
C VAL A 21 -25.30 -0.96 18.76
N LYS A 22 -25.44 -1.82 19.78
CA LYS A 22 -26.52 -1.70 20.78
C LYS A 22 -26.41 -0.42 21.60
N GLU A 23 -25.21 -0.05 22.00
CA GLU A 23 -24.94 1.15 22.81
C GLU A 23 -25.17 2.44 22.01
N ASN A 24 -24.71 2.49 20.76
CA ASN A 24 -24.76 3.70 19.94
C ASN A 24 -26.06 3.86 19.13
N PHE A 25 -26.81 2.77 18.91
CA PHE A 25 -28.06 2.76 18.13
C PHE A 25 -29.16 1.98 18.86
N PRO A 26 -29.66 2.47 20.01
CA PRO A 26 -30.63 1.76 20.85
C PRO A 26 -31.98 1.50 20.16
N GLU A 27 -32.31 2.23 19.09
CA GLU A 27 -33.50 2.06 18.27
C GLU A 27 -33.42 0.88 17.30
N ALA A 28 -32.25 0.25 17.13
CA ALA A 28 -32.07 -0.89 16.23
C ALA A 28 -32.81 -2.13 16.76
N LYS A 29 -33.88 -2.53 16.06
CA LYS A 29 -34.72 -3.68 16.46
C LYS A 29 -34.42 -5.00 15.74
N LYS A 30 -33.72 -4.94 14.59
CA LYS A 30 -33.47 -6.12 13.75
C LYS A 30 -32.19 -6.84 14.21
N THR A 31 -32.28 -8.14 14.48
CA THR A 31 -31.14 -8.96 14.92
C THR A 31 -29.95 -8.90 13.96
N GLN A 32 -30.21 -8.79 12.65
CA GLN A 32 -29.20 -8.72 11.60
C GLN A 32 -28.30 -7.47 11.70
N THR A 33 -28.77 -6.40 12.35
CA THR A 33 -27.99 -5.17 12.56
C THR A 33 -26.81 -5.40 13.50
N PHE A 34 -26.93 -6.34 14.44
CA PHE A 34 -25.88 -6.66 15.41
C PHE A 34 -24.85 -7.67 14.89
N GLN A 35 -25.06 -8.23 13.68
CA GLN A 35 -24.18 -9.23 13.11
C GLN A 35 -23.02 -8.58 12.36
N LEU A 36 -21.79 -8.85 12.81
CA LEU A 36 -20.58 -8.56 12.05
C LEU A 36 -20.32 -9.72 11.07
N ARG A 37 -20.59 -9.52 9.78
CA ARG A 37 -20.25 -10.45 8.70
C ARG A 37 -18.91 -10.06 8.10
N THR A 38 -17.97 -10.99 8.03
CA THR A 38 -16.58 -10.70 7.67
C THR A 38 -16.10 -11.51 6.48
N HIS A 39 -15.28 -10.86 5.66
CA HIS A 39 -14.35 -11.51 4.76
C HIS A 39 -13.00 -11.64 5.48
N CYS A 40 -12.26 -12.71 5.20
CA CYS A 40 -10.87 -12.85 5.62
C CYS A 40 -10.00 -13.10 4.40
N GLN A 41 -8.81 -12.48 4.39
CA GLN A 41 -7.74 -12.80 3.47
C GLN A 41 -6.53 -13.23 4.29
N THR A 42 -5.86 -14.31 3.88
CA THR A 42 -4.57 -14.72 4.46
C THR A 42 -3.53 -13.60 4.28
N SER A 43 -2.50 -13.53 5.10
CA SER A 43 -1.61 -12.36 5.10
C SER A 43 -0.63 -12.42 3.93
N GLY A 44 -0.72 -11.51 2.95
CA GLY A 44 0.28 -11.45 1.87
C GLY A 44 1.69 -11.16 2.40
N TYR A 45 1.78 -10.41 3.50
CA TYR A 45 3.04 -10.07 4.14
C TYR A 45 3.73 -11.25 4.86
N SER A 46 3.00 -12.28 5.28
CA SER A 46 3.64 -13.45 5.90
C SER A 46 4.34 -14.35 4.90
N LEU A 47 4.06 -14.18 3.60
CA LEU A 47 4.61 -14.98 2.52
C LEU A 47 5.98 -14.46 2.10
N THR A 48 6.87 -15.39 1.77
CA THR A 48 8.29 -15.12 1.47
C THR A 48 8.60 -15.34 0.00
N SER A 49 9.52 -14.56 -0.57
CA SER A 49 10.08 -14.84 -1.89
C SER A 49 11.04 -16.02 -1.86
N GLU A 50 11.72 -16.20 -0.73
CA GLU A 50 12.64 -17.30 -0.45
C GLU A 50 11.85 -18.55 -0.06
N ASP A 51 12.23 -19.69 -0.65
CA ASP A 51 11.59 -20.99 -0.46
C ASP A 51 10.03 -20.91 -0.48
N PRO A 52 9.44 -20.50 -1.62
CA PRO A 52 8.05 -20.10 -1.69
C PRO A 52 7.06 -21.25 -1.44
N TYR A 53 7.49 -22.52 -1.47
CA TYR A 53 6.61 -23.64 -1.13
C TYR A 53 6.21 -23.66 0.36
N ASN A 54 7.03 -23.09 1.25
CA ASN A 54 6.64 -22.87 2.65
C ASN A 54 5.37 -22.04 2.76
N ASN A 55 5.10 -21.16 1.79
CA ASN A 55 3.89 -20.34 1.77
C ASN A 55 2.61 -21.18 1.70
N VAL A 56 2.65 -22.39 1.12
CA VAL A 56 1.50 -23.31 1.13
C VAL A 56 1.11 -23.67 2.57
N VAL A 57 2.11 -23.96 3.42
CA VAL A 57 1.88 -24.27 4.84
C VAL A 57 1.40 -23.02 5.59
N ARG A 58 2.04 -21.88 5.36
CA ARG A 58 1.64 -20.58 5.99
C ARG A 58 0.19 -20.25 5.69
N THR A 59 -0.19 -20.23 4.41
CA THR A 59 -1.56 -19.95 3.97
C THR A 59 -2.54 -20.98 4.51
N THR A 60 -2.16 -22.26 4.64
CA THR A 60 -3.04 -23.29 5.22
C THR A 60 -3.32 -23.01 6.70
N VAL A 61 -2.31 -22.66 7.50
CA VAL A 61 -2.49 -22.31 8.91
C VAL A 61 -3.31 -21.03 9.08
N GLU A 62 -3.08 -20.02 8.24
CA GLU A 62 -3.86 -18.78 8.26
C GLU A 62 -5.32 -19.00 7.82
N ALA A 63 -5.54 -19.86 6.82
CA ALA A 63 -6.88 -20.28 6.40
C ALA A 63 -7.62 -21.00 7.53
N LEU A 64 -6.95 -21.90 8.25
CA LEU A 64 -7.50 -22.56 9.43
C LEU A 64 -7.90 -21.54 10.49
N ALA A 65 -7.06 -20.54 10.78
CA ALA A 65 -7.40 -19.49 11.75
C ALA A 65 -8.67 -18.71 11.33
N ALA A 66 -8.80 -18.38 10.05
CA ALA A 66 -9.99 -17.70 9.53
C ALA A 66 -11.26 -18.58 9.61
N VAL A 67 -11.14 -19.89 9.32
CA VAL A 67 -12.23 -20.86 9.42
C VAL A 67 -12.67 -21.05 10.87
N PHE A 68 -11.73 -21.33 11.78
CA PHE A 68 -12.01 -21.48 13.21
C PHE A 68 -12.53 -20.20 13.85
N GLY A 69 -12.08 -19.04 13.36
CA GLY A 69 -12.62 -17.75 13.78
C GLY A 69 -14.02 -17.45 13.22
N GLY A 70 -14.57 -18.28 12.34
CA GLY A 70 -15.94 -18.17 11.84
C GLY A 70 -16.13 -17.09 10.75
N THR A 71 -15.22 -17.01 9.78
CA THR A 71 -15.36 -16.12 8.61
C THR A 71 -16.54 -16.53 7.70
N GLN A 72 -17.12 -15.57 6.96
CA GLN A 72 -18.20 -15.83 5.98
C GLN A 72 -17.67 -16.02 4.56
N SER A 73 -16.48 -15.51 4.26
CA SER A 73 -15.78 -15.76 3.00
C SER A 73 -14.27 -15.68 3.21
N LEU A 74 -13.50 -16.42 2.40
CA LEU A 74 -12.07 -16.55 2.58
C LEU A 74 -11.34 -16.39 1.24
N HIS A 75 -10.30 -15.56 1.25
CA HIS A 75 -9.27 -15.50 0.22
C HIS A 75 -8.00 -16.15 0.77
N THR A 76 -7.49 -17.14 0.06
CA THR A 76 -6.19 -17.77 0.31
C THR A 76 -5.21 -17.27 -0.74
N ASN A 77 -4.11 -16.69 -0.30
CA ASN A 77 -3.07 -16.19 -1.20
C ASN A 77 -2.36 -17.36 -1.88
N ALA A 78 -1.75 -17.08 -3.02
CA ALA A 78 -0.95 -18.06 -3.73
C ALA A 78 0.49 -18.08 -3.20
N LEU A 79 1.19 -19.20 -3.43
CA LEU A 79 2.56 -19.38 -2.94
C LEU A 79 3.57 -18.39 -3.54
N ASP A 80 3.24 -17.75 -4.66
CA ASP A 80 4.04 -16.80 -5.44
C ASP A 80 3.72 -15.32 -5.15
N GLU A 81 2.89 -15.04 -4.12
CA GLU A 81 2.43 -13.68 -3.74
C GLU A 81 3.56 -12.66 -3.55
N ALA A 82 4.67 -13.08 -2.93
CA ALA A 82 5.82 -12.21 -2.67
C ALA A 82 6.68 -11.93 -3.92
N ILE A 83 6.35 -12.55 -5.06
CA ILE A 83 7.13 -12.51 -6.30
C ILE A 83 6.31 -11.88 -7.43
N ALA A 84 5.07 -12.33 -7.66
CA ALA A 84 4.20 -11.80 -8.71
C ALA A 84 2.73 -12.21 -8.51
N LEU A 85 1.90 -11.87 -9.50
CA LEU A 85 0.53 -12.33 -9.56
C LEU A 85 0.45 -13.87 -9.71
N PRO A 86 -0.61 -14.50 -9.18
CA PRO A 86 -0.77 -15.95 -9.26
C PRO A 86 -0.77 -16.50 -10.69
N THR A 87 -0.07 -17.61 -10.87
CA THR A 87 -0.24 -18.50 -12.03
C THR A 87 -1.46 -19.41 -11.87
N ASN A 88 -1.87 -20.11 -12.93
CA ASN A 88 -2.94 -21.11 -12.82
C ASN A 88 -2.57 -22.24 -11.84
N PHE A 89 -1.28 -22.59 -11.76
CA PHE A 89 -0.77 -23.61 -10.85
C PHE A 89 -0.89 -23.16 -9.39
N SER A 90 -0.34 -21.98 -9.06
CA SER A 90 -0.35 -21.47 -7.69
C SER A 90 -1.76 -21.08 -7.22
N ALA A 91 -2.58 -20.51 -8.10
CA ALA A 91 -3.99 -20.23 -7.82
C ALA A 91 -4.82 -21.50 -7.57
N ARG A 92 -4.51 -22.60 -8.29
CA ARG A 92 -5.15 -23.91 -8.04
C ARG A 92 -4.82 -24.41 -6.64
N ILE A 93 -3.57 -24.30 -6.21
CA ILE A 93 -3.17 -24.70 -4.85
C ILE A 93 -3.90 -23.85 -3.81
N ALA A 94 -3.89 -22.53 -3.96
CA ALA A 94 -4.57 -21.61 -3.06
C ALA A 94 -6.06 -21.94 -2.90
N ARG A 95 -6.78 -22.16 -4.02
CA ARG A 95 -8.18 -22.59 -3.99
C ARG A 95 -8.35 -23.97 -3.34
N ASN A 96 -7.51 -24.93 -3.70
CA ASN A 96 -7.60 -26.29 -3.19
C ASN A 96 -7.34 -26.36 -1.69
N THR A 97 -6.53 -25.46 -1.11
CA THR A 97 -6.41 -25.32 0.35
C THR A 97 -7.80 -25.17 0.99
N GLN A 98 -8.65 -24.28 0.46
CA GLN A 98 -10.02 -24.12 0.99
C GLN A 98 -10.90 -25.35 0.74
N LEU A 99 -10.79 -25.98 -0.44
CA LEU A 99 -11.58 -27.17 -0.77
C LEU A 99 -11.24 -28.36 0.14
N ILE A 100 -9.96 -28.59 0.43
CA ILE A 100 -9.51 -29.64 1.36
C ILE A 100 -10.06 -29.35 2.76
N LEU A 101 -9.94 -28.10 3.24
CA LEU A 101 -10.52 -27.70 4.53
C LEU A 101 -12.03 -27.97 4.59
N GLN A 102 -12.75 -27.71 3.50
CA GLN A 102 -14.20 -27.94 3.44
C GLN A 102 -14.59 -29.42 3.35
N GLN A 103 -13.88 -30.21 2.55
CA GLN A 103 -14.36 -31.51 2.09
C GLN A 103 -13.68 -32.70 2.76
N GLU A 104 -12.46 -32.53 3.29
CA GLU A 104 -11.64 -33.65 3.79
C GLU A 104 -11.41 -33.58 5.32
N THR A 105 -11.38 -32.39 5.91
CA THR A 105 -10.93 -32.24 7.32
C THR A 105 -12.01 -32.50 8.37
N GLY A 106 -13.29 -32.44 7.98
CA GLY A 106 -14.42 -32.49 8.92
C GLY A 106 -14.57 -31.26 9.83
N ILE A 107 -13.66 -30.27 9.77
CA ILE A 107 -13.71 -29.03 10.56
C ILE A 107 -15.05 -28.30 10.43
N PRO A 108 -15.69 -28.19 9.25
CA PRO A 108 -16.96 -27.47 9.12
C PRO A 108 -18.15 -28.12 9.83
N ASN A 109 -18.02 -29.35 10.35
CA ASN A 109 -19.14 -30.09 10.94
C ASN A 109 -19.51 -29.62 12.36
N VAL A 110 -18.67 -28.81 13.00
CA VAL A 110 -18.91 -28.28 14.36
C VAL A 110 -18.82 -26.75 14.32
N ALA A 111 -19.87 -26.08 14.78
CA ALA A 111 -19.88 -24.62 14.91
C ALA A 111 -19.05 -24.16 16.12
N ASP A 112 -18.17 -23.17 15.92
CA ASP A 112 -17.24 -22.63 16.93
C ASP A 112 -16.58 -23.74 17.79
N PRO A 113 -15.77 -24.64 17.18
CA PRO A 113 -15.24 -25.81 17.89
C PRO A 113 -14.28 -25.45 19.05
N TRP A 114 -13.83 -24.20 19.14
CA TRP A 114 -13.04 -23.68 20.25
C TRP A 114 -13.89 -23.15 21.42
N GLY A 115 -15.21 -23.09 21.27
CA GLY A 115 -16.13 -22.62 22.31
C GLY A 115 -15.94 -23.40 23.61
N GLY A 116 -15.67 -22.69 24.70
CA GLY A 116 -15.41 -23.27 26.01
C GLY A 116 -13.94 -23.63 26.29
N SER A 117 -13.04 -23.49 25.32
CA SER A 117 -11.59 -23.62 25.58
C SER A 117 -11.12 -22.49 26.50
N TYR A 118 -10.61 -22.84 27.69
CA TYR A 118 -10.18 -21.85 28.71
C TYR A 118 -9.24 -20.79 28.14
N MET A 119 -8.25 -21.22 27.35
CA MET A 119 -7.28 -20.31 26.73
C MET A 119 -7.95 -19.42 25.67
N MET A 120 -8.78 -19.99 24.79
CA MET A 120 -9.39 -19.23 23.70
C MET A 120 -10.38 -18.19 24.23
N GLU A 121 -11.17 -18.53 25.25
CA GLU A 121 -12.09 -17.58 25.88
C GLU A 121 -11.34 -16.44 26.58
N ALA A 122 -10.31 -16.75 27.37
CA ALA A 122 -9.49 -15.74 28.03
C ALA A 122 -8.82 -14.79 27.02
N LEU A 123 -8.24 -15.33 25.94
CA LEU A 123 -7.62 -14.54 24.89
C LEU A 123 -8.64 -13.67 24.13
N THR A 124 -9.85 -14.20 23.92
CA THR A 124 -10.96 -13.46 23.30
C THR A 124 -11.38 -12.26 24.17
N ASP A 125 -11.49 -12.47 25.49
CA ASP A 125 -11.81 -11.40 26.46
C ASP A 125 -10.72 -10.33 26.54
N GLU A 126 -9.46 -10.74 26.52
CA GLU A 126 -8.31 -9.84 26.55
C GLU A 126 -8.24 -8.96 25.29
N LEU A 127 -8.34 -9.56 24.10
CA LEU A 127 -8.31 -8.83 22.84
C LEU A 127 -9.46 -7.84 22.71
N GLU A 128 -10.64 -8.22 23.17
CA GLU A 128 -11.79 -7.34 23.20
C GLU A 128 -11.58 -6.14 24.11
N SER A 129 -11.09 -6.39 25.33
CA SER A 129 -10.85 -5.32 26.32
C SER A 129 -9.82 -4.32 25.79
N ARG A 130 -8.74 -4.83 25.15
CA ARG A 130 -7.71 -3.99 24.51
C ARG A 130 -8.25 -3.20 23.32
N ALA A 131 -9.04 -3.84 22.45
CA ALA A 131 -9.67 -3.16 21.33
C ALA A 131 -10.63 -2.05 21.82
N GLN A 132 -11.39 -2.31 22.89
CA GLN A 132 -12.30 -1.33 23.46
C GLN A 132 -11.57 -0.12 24.04
N MET A 133 -10.40 -0.31 24.67
CA MET A 133 -9.55 0.81 25.12
C MET A 133 -9.13 1.71 23.96
N LEU A 134 -8.68 1.13 22.85
CA LEU A 134 -8.29 1.89 21.66
C LEU A 134 -9.48 2.62 21.03
N ILE A 135 -10.67 2.01 20.99
CA ILE A 135 -11.88 2.66 20.50
C ILE A 135 -12.27 3.86 21.37
N ARG A 136 -12.14 3.74 22.70
CA ARG A 136 -12.36 4.87 23.62
C ARG A 136 -11.39 6.02 23.35
N GLU A 137 -10.09 5.73 23.22
CA GLU A 137 -9.08 6.73 22.87
C GLU A 137 -9.45 7.45 21.56
N VAL A 138 -9.81 6.69 20.51
CA VAL A 138 -10.23 7.26 19.22
C VAL A 138 -11.50 8.13 19.36
N ASN A 139 -12.47 7.73 20.18
CA ASN A 139 -13.66 8.53 20.43
C ASN A 139 -13.35 9.83 21.17
N GLU A 140 -12.43 9.81 22.15
CA GLU A 140 -11.95 11.01 22.86
C GLU A 140 -11.22 11.97 21.91
N PHE A 141 -10.51 11.47 20.90
CA PHE A 141 -9.90 12.29 19.85
C PHE A 141 -10.93 12.96 18.91
N GLY A 142 -12.19 12.55 18.95
CA GLY A 142 -13.27 13.04 18.09
C GLY A 142 -13.66 12.09 16.96
N GLY A 143 -13.35 10.80 17.12
CA GLY A 143 -13.71 9.73 16.19
C GLY A 143 -12.67 9.49 15.09
N MET A 144 -12.80 8.35 14.42
CA MET A 144 -11.78 7.82 13.51
C MET A 144 -11.46 8.76 12.34
N SER A 145 -12.46 9.48 11.80
CA SER A 145 -12.24 10.42 10.70
C SER A 145 -11.22 11.51 11.08
N LYS A 146 -11.37 12.11 12.26
CA LYS A 146 -10.45 13.14 12.75
C LYS A 146 -9.07 12.56 13.05
N SER A 147 -9.02 11.39 13.70
CA SER A 147 -7.74 10.70 13.97
C SER A 147 -6.96 10.36 12.70
N ILE A 148 -7.63 9.98 11.61
CA ILE A 148 -7.00 9.73 10.31
C ILE A 148 -6.38 11.01 9.73
N TYR A 149 -7.10 12.14 9.77
CA TYR A 149 -6.58 13.43 9.29
C TYR A 149 -5.35 13.90 10.09
N GLU A 150 -5.32 13.60 11.38
CA GLU A 150 -4.16 13.89 12.25
C GLU A 150 -3.00 12.89 12.08
N GLY A 151 -3.21 11.79 11.33
CA GLY A 151 -2.20 10.78 11.05
C GLY A 151 -1.91 9.82 12.21
N TRP A 152 -2.72 9.86 13.29
CA TRP A 152 -2.51 9.07 14.50
C TRP A 152 -2.52 7.54 14.26
N PRO A 153 -3.51 6.96 13.53
CA PRO A 153 -3.53 5.52 13.31
C PRO A 153 -2.35 5.06 12.45
N LYS A 154 -2.03 5.85 11.42
CA LYS A 154 -0.96 5.56 10.47
C LYS A 154 0.40 5.49 11.18
N ARG A 155 0.70 6.45 12.05
CA ARG A 155 1.94 6.47 12.84
C ARG A 155 2.09 5.23 13.72
N ARG A 156 1.04 4.82 14.45
CA ARG A 156 1.08 3.62 15.29
C ARG A 156 1.31 2.33 14.48
N ILE A 157 0.73 2.22 13.29
CA ILE A 157 0.95 1.08 12.38
C ILE A 157 2.39 1.07 11.86
N GLU A 158 2.96 2.24 11.55
CA GLU A 158 4.35 2.40 11.11
C GLU A 158 5.33 2.04 12.24
N GLU A 159 5.08 2.48 13.47
CA GLU A 159 5.87 2.11 14.65
C GLU A 159 5.86 0.58 14.88
N PHE A 160 4.69 -0.05 14.81
CA PHE A 160 4.59 -1.51 14.91
C PHE A 160 5.38 -2.21 13.79
N SER A 161 5.29 -1.68 12.56
CA SER A 161 5.99 -2.21 11.40
C SER A 161 7.51 -2.12 11.55
N ALA A 162 8.02 -1.00 12.10
CA ALA A 162 9.44 -0.80 12.37
C ALA A 162 9.96 -1.73 13.47
N ARG A 163 9.24 -1.87 14.60
CA ARG A 163 9.61 -2.83 15.67
C ARG A 163 9.64 -4.26 15.13
N ARG A 164 8.60 -4.65 14.39
CA ARG A 164 8.53 -5.99 13.82
C ARG A 164 9.68 -6.25 12.83
N GLN A 165 10.03 -5.29 11.99
CA GLN A 165 11.19 -5.45 11.11
C GLN A 165 12.48 -5.63 11.92
N ALA A 166 12.69 -4.82 12.96
CA ALA A 166 13.88 -4.94 13.80
C ALA A 166 13.98 -6.34 14.45
N ARG A 167 12.86 -6.91 14.93
CA ARG A 167 12.83 -8.29 15.46
C ARG A 167 13.11 -9.36 14.40
N ILE A 168 12.65 -9.17 13.17
CA ILE A 168 12.96 -10.10 12.06
C ILE A 168 14.44 -10.00 11.70
N ASP A 169 14.96 -8.78 11.59
CA ASP A 169 16.32 -8.52 11.16
C ASP A 169 17.35 -8.93 12.22
N SER A 170 17.02 -8.82 13.51
CA SER A 170 17.83 -9.31 14.64
C SER A 170 17.74 -10.82 14.86
N GLY A 171 16.78 -11.50 14.22
CA GLY A 171 16.51 -12.92 14.39
C GLY A 171 15.67 -13.31 15.60
N GLU A 172 15.16 -12.33 16.37
CA GLU A 172 14.20 -12.58 17.47
C GLU A 172 12.88 -13.16 16.95
N GLU A 173 12.34 -12.58 15.87
CA GLU A 173 11.19 -13.15 15.14
C GLU A 173 11.71 -14.03 14.00
N VAL A 174 11.49 -15.35 14.14
CA VAL A 174 11.95 -16.33 13.14
C VAL A 174 11.07 -16.33 11.90
N VAL A 175 11.71 -16.25 10.73
CA VAL A 175 11.10 -16.43 9.41
C VAL A 175 11.87 -17.50 8.64
N ILE A 176 11.29 -18.70 8.57
CA ILE A 176 11.87 -19.88 7.89
C ILE A 176 12.16 -19.58 6.42
N GLY A 177 13.37 -19.90 5.97
CA GLY A 177 13.85 -19.63 4.62
C GLY A 177 14.44 -18.23 4.42
N VAL A 178 14.21 -17.29 5.34
CA VAL A 178 14.65 -15.89 5.22
C VAL A 178 15.78 -15.56 6.19
N ASN A 179 15.52 -15.61 7.51
CA ASN A 179 16.54 -15.31 8.52
C ASN A 179 17.06 -16.57 9.23
N LYS A 180 16.32 -17.69 9.17
CA LYS A 180 16.69 -18.98 9.76
C LYS A 180 16.33 -20.12 8.81
N HIS A 181 17.14 -21.18 8.81
CA HIS A 181 16.97 -22.33 7.90
C HIS A 181 16.90 -21.88 6.44
N LYS A 182 17.82 -21.00 6.04
CA LYS A 182 17.98 -20.64 4.62
C LYS A 182 18.37 -21.88 3.83
N VAL A 183 17.98 -21.94 2.56
CA VAL A 183 18.38 -23.06 1.67
C VAL A 183 19.91 -23.03 1.55
N GLN A 184 20.57 -24.05 2.11
CA GLN A 184 22.02 -24.22 2.09
C GLN A 184 22.45 -25.11 0.91
N ASP A 185 23.65 -24.89 0.39
CA ASP A 185 24.30 -25.76 -0.59
C ASP A 185 24.88 -27.03 0.06
N GLN A 186 25.15 -28.08 -0.74
CA GLN A 186 25.77 -29.34 -0.26
C GLN A 186 27.19 -29.15 0.30
N ASP A 187 27.84 -28.00 0.05
CA ASP A 187 29.18 -27.66 0.54
C ASP A 187 29.20 -26.56 1.62
N GLY A 188 28.05 -26.19 2.21
CA GLY A 188 27.99 -25.22 3.31
C GLY A 188 28.37 -23.78 2.92
N LYS A 189 28.49 -23.48 1.62
CA LYS A 189 28.50 -22.11 1.10
C LYS A 189 27.06 -21.69 0.86
N ASP A 190 26.66 -20.55 1.41
CA ASP A 190 25.40 -19.92 1.02
C ASP A 190 25.41 -19.74 -0.51
N ASP A 191 24.30 -20.07 -1.16
CA ASP A 191 23.95 -19.59 -2.51
C ASP A 191 24.39 -20.41 -3.76
N SER A 192 24.18 -21.74 -3.83
CA SER A 192 24.30 -22.43 -5.14
C SER A 192 23.12 -22.17 -6.07
N ARG A 193 23.46 -21.93 -7.33
CA ARG A 193 22.54 -21.61 -8.43
C ARG A 193 21.56 -22.75 -8.74
N GLU A 194 21.88 -23.99 -8.36
CA GLU A 194 21.15 -25.20 -8.72
C GLU A 194 19.96 -25.46 -7.78
N ASP A 195 20.11 -25.26 -6.46
CA ASP A 195 19.00 -25.38 -5.51
C ASP A 195 18.05 -24.17 -5.55
N LYS A 196 18.55 -22.99 -5.92
CA LYS A 196 17.69 -21.88 -6.35
C LYS A 196 16.84 -22.24 -7.57
N LEU A 197 17.41 -22.97 -8.54
CA LEU A 197 16.67 -23.36 -9.75
C LEU A 197 15.55 -24.36 -9.43
N LYS A 198 15.75 -25.26 -8.47
CA LYS A 198 14.73 -26.25 -8.03
C LYS A 198 13.59 -25.63 -7.23
N SER A 199 13.85 -24.54 -6.49
CA SER A 199 12.84 -23.81 -5.71
C SER A 199 12.11 -22.72 -6.51
N ARG A 200 12.51 -22.46 -7.77
CA ARG A 200 11.82 -21.49 -8.63
C ARG A 200 10.40 -21.94 -8.95
N VAL A 201 9.49 -20.98 -8.80
CA VAL A 201 8.09 -21.11 -9.19
C VAL A 201 7.87 -20.33 -10.48
N PRO A 202 7.05 -20.84 -11.43
CA PRO A 202 6.70 -20.07 -12.62
C PRO A 202 6.07 -18.75 -12.22
N VAL A 203 6.54 -17.65 -12.81
CA VAL A 203 6.10 -16.29 -12.50
C VAL A 203 5.21 -15.77 -13.62
N ARG A 204 4.06 -15.19 -13.27
CA ARG A 204 3.19 -14.55 -14.27
C ARG A 204 3.74 -13.17 -14.63
N ILE A 205 4.12 -13.00 -15.89
CA ILE A 205 4.56 -11.71 -16.44
C ILE A 205 3.41 -11.07 -17.23
N VAL A 206 3.12 -9.81 -16.95
CA VAL A 206 2.14 -9.02 -17.70
C VAL A 206 2.89 -8.14 -18.70
N ASP A 207 2.58 -8.29 -20.00
CA ASP A 207 3.07 -7.36 -21.02
C ASP A 207 2.27 -6.06 -20.97
N THR A 208 2.81 -5.10 -20.22
CA THR A 208 2.20 -3.78 -20.03
C THR A 208 2.13 -2.96 -21.32
N ARG A 209 3.01 -3.21 -22.31
CA ARG A 209 2.99 -2.48 -23.60
C ARG A 209 1.83 -2.94 -24.47
N SER A 210 1.64 -4.26 -24.56
CA SER A 210 0.51 -4.84 -25.28
C SER A 210 -0.82 -4.40 -24.66
N VAL A 211 -0.97 -4.55 -23.34
CA VAL A 211 -2.18 -4.13 -22.61
C VAL A 211 -2.45 -2.64 -22.80
N ARG A 212 -1.45 -1.76 -22.65
CA ARG A 212 -1.62 -0.32 -22.87
C ARG A 212 -2.10 -0.03 -24.29
N SER A 213 -1.52 -0.68 -25.29
CA SER A 213 -1.88 -0.47 -26.70
C SER A 213 -3.33 -0.89 -26.97
N GLU A 214 -3.74 -2.06 -26.47
CA GLU A 214 -5.12 -2.53 -26.57
C GLU A 214 -6.12 -1.58 -25.90
N GLN A 215 -5.80 -1.09 -24.69
CA GLN A 215 -6.66 -0.15 -23.97
C GLN A 215 -6.74 1.22 -24.67
N MET A 216 -5.65 1.70 -25.27
CA MET A 216 -5.67 2.94 -26.06
C MET A 216 -6.60 2.81 -27.27
N GLU A 217 -6.57 1.67 -27.98
CA GLU A 217 -7.48 1.45 -29.12
C GLU A 217 -8.94 1.32 -28.69
N LYS A 218 -9.22 0.62 -27.58
CA LYS A 218 -10.57 0.59 -26.98
C LYS A 218 -11.07 2.00 -26.64
N LEU A 219 -10.23 2.83 -26.02
CA LEU A 219 -10.58 4.21 -25.68
C LEU A 219 -10.87 5.06 -26.93
N LYS A 220 -10.06 4.93 -27.98
CA LYS A 220 -10.31 5.62 -29.26
C LYS A 220 -11.65 5.20 -29.86
N SER A 221 -11.91 3.90 -29.93
CA SER A 221 -13.16 3.35 -30.46
C SER A 221 -14.38 3.86 -29.69
N VAL A 222 -14.35 3.80 -28.35
CA VAL A 222 -15.43 4.31 -27.49
C VAL A 222 -15.65 5.81 -27.68
N ARG A 223 -14.58 6.61 -27.73
CA ARG A 223 -14.68 8.07 -27.92
C ARG A 223 -15.20 8.46 -29.30
N SER A 224 -14.89 7.67 -30.32
CA SER A 224 -15.35 7.93 -31.70
C SER A 224 -16.82 7.57 -31.94
N SER A 225 -17.35 6.59 -31.20
CA SER A 225 -18.70 6.03 -31.42
C SER A 225 -19.77 6.59 -30.46
N ARG A 226 -19.37 7.20 -29.34
CA ARG A 226 -20.31 7.75 -28.35
C ARG A 226 -20.90 9.10 -28.77
N ASN A 227 -22.06 9.44 -28.20
CA ASN A 227 -22.65 10.76 -28.34
C ASN A 227 -21.98 11.76 -27.38
N ASN A 228 -21.18 12.68 -27.93
CA ASN A 228 -20.42 13.65 -27.11
C ASN A 228 -21.30 14.68 -26.40
N ASP A 229 -22.48 15.01 -26.90
CA ASP A 229 -23.40 15.94 -26.22
C ASP A 229 -24.02 15.29 -24.98
N GLN A 230 -24.36 14.01 -25.07
CA GLN A 230 -24.84 13.23 -23.92
C GLN A 230 -23.75 13.05 -22.86
N VAL A 231 -22.51 12.79 -23.29
CA VAL A 231 -21.34 12.72 -22.40
C VAL A 231 -21.13 14.04 -21.66
N ALA A 232 -21.12 15.17 -22.38
CA ALA A 232 -20.97 16.48 -21.76
C ALA A 232 -22.07 16.75 -20.73
N SER A 233 -23.33 16.46 -21.09
CA SER A 233 -24.46 16.63 -20.17
C SER A 233 -24.39 15.71 -18.94
N ALA A 234 -23.90 14.48 -19.09
CA ALA A 234 -23.74 13.55 -17.98
C ALA A 234 -22.61 13.98 -17.03
N LEU A 235 -21.49 14.50 -17.56
CA LEU A 235 -20.37 14.98 -16.75
C LEU A 235 -20.73 16.24 -15.95
N GLU A 236 -21.55 17.15 -16.51
CA GLU A 236 -22.08 18.31 -15.78
C GLU A 236 -22.88 17.92 -14.52
N ARG A 237 -23.50 16.73 -14.51
CA ARG A 237 -24.26 16.24 -13.34
C ARG A 237 -23.36 15.71 -12.22
N VAL A 238 -22.12 15.37 -12.51
CA VAL A 238 -21.19 14.73 -11.55
C VAL A 238 -20.38 15.77 -10.74
N SER A 239 -20.33 17.04 -11.16
CA SER A 239 -19.38 18.05 -10.68
C SER A 239 -19.88 19.06 -9.61
N ALA A 240 -20.54 18.69 -8.47
CA ALA A 240 -21.04 19.68 -7.47
C ALA A 240 -20.75 19.44 -5.93
N ARG A 241 -20.57 20.53 -5.13
CA ARG A 241 -20.41 20.65 -3.63
C ARG A 241 -21.44 21.64 -3.00
N PRO A 242 -21.93 21.50 -1.73
CA PRO A 242 -22.90 22.43 -1.10
C PRO A 242 -22.35 23.37 0.01
N PRO A 243 -22.97 24.55 0.28
CA PRO A 243 -22.92 25.25 1.58
C PRO A 243 -24.30 25.50 2.26
N ARG A 244 -24.27 25.67 3.59
CA ARG A 244 -25.41 25.69 4.55
C ARG A 244 -26.43 26.83 4.37
N SER A 245 -27.72 26.43 4.40
CA SER A 245 -28.96 27.16 4.76
C SER A 245 -29.20 28.56 4.20
N LEU A 246 -30.15 28.73 3.27
CA LEU A 246 -30.88 30.00 3.07
C LEU A 246 -32.36 29.78 2.69
N ASN A 247 -33.20 30.63 3.29
CA ASN A 247 -34.67 30.59 3.36
C ASN A 247 -35.33 31.29 2.14
N PRO A 248 -36.28 30.68 1.40
CA PRO A 248 -36.77 31.24 0.15
C PRO A 248 -37.99 32.15 0.35
N ARG A 249 -37.77 33.45 0.61
CA ARG A 249 -38.83 34.48 0.52
C ARG A 249 -38.41 35.82 -0.10
N SER A 250 -37.30 35.91 -0.83
CA SER A 250 -36.85 37.20 -1.37
C SER A 250 -36.40 37.13 -2.83
N VAL A 251 -37.33 37.09 -3.78
CA VAL A 251 -37.09 37.63 -5.14
C VAL A 251 -38.37 38.26 -5.70
N SER A 252 -38.29 39.53 -6.12
CA SER A 252 -39.39 40.35 -6.66
C SER A 252 -39.50 40.29 -8.21
N PRO A 253 -40.62 40.75 -8.81
CA PRO A 253 -41.01 40.44 -10.20
C PRO A 253 -40.31 41.20 -11.35
N GLU A 254 -39.21 41.91 -11.13
CA GLU A 254 -38.72 42.92 -12.10
C GLU A 254 -37.83 42.40 -13.27
N TRP A 255 -37.61 41.09 -13.40
CA TRP A 255 -36.61 40.54 -14.33
C TRP A 255 -37.02 40.39 -15.82
N ARG A 256 -38.10 41.02 -16.28
CA ARG A 256 -38.65 40.78 -17.65
C ARG A 256 -38.07 41.63 -18.80
N ARG A 257 -36.90 42.28 -18.67
CA ARG A 257 -36.47 43.31 -19.67
C ARG A 257 -35.06 43.24 -20.29
N PHE A 258 -34.41 42.08 -20.40
CA PHE A 258 -33.06 41.98 -21.01
C PHE A 258 -32.97 41.15 -22.32
N ARG A 259 -32.18 41.67 -23.29
CA ARG A 259 -32.02 41.19 -24.68
C ARG A 259 -31.38 39.79 -24.81
N LYS A 260 -31.76 39.05 -25.89
CA LYS A 260 -31.37 37.66 -26.25
C LYS A 260 -29.87 37.31 -26.14
N THR A 261 -28.94 38.24 -26.35
CA THR A 261 -27.49 37.94 -26.29
C THR A 261 -26.97 37.86 -24.86
N HIS A 262 -27.56 38.64 -23.94
CA HIS A 262 -27.32 38.48 -22.51
C HIS A 262 -28.12 37.30 -21.95
N LEU A 263 -29.17 36.85 -22.62
CA LEU A 263 -29.91 35.65 -22.25
C LEU A 263 -29.07 34.38 -22.41
N ILE A 264 -28.15 34.27 -23.38
CA ILE A 264 -27.29 33.07 -23.53
C ILE A 264 -26.18 33.04 -22.49
N LEU A 265 -25.58 34.20 -22.17
CA LEU A 265 -24.61 34.31 -21.08
C LEU A 265 -25.30 34.17 -19.72
N ALA A 266 -26.48 34.76 -19.55
CA ALA A 266 -27.33 34.56 -18.39
C ALA A 266 -27.92 33.15 -18.33
N LEU A 267 -28.13 32.42 -19.43
CA LEU A 267 -28.53 31.00 -19.46
C LEU A 267 -27.34 30.08 -19.21
N ARG A 268 -26.10 30.49 -19.53
CA ARG A 268 -24.87 29.81 -19.09
C ARG A 268 -24.61 30.06 -17.60
N ILE A 269 -24.83 31.29 -17.13
CA ILE A 269 -24.76 31.66 -15.71
C ILE A 269 -25.95 31.07 -14.93
N LEU A 270 -27.15 30.96 -15.51
CA LEU A 270 -28.34 30.32 -14.92
C LEU A 270 -28.31 28.80 -15.05
N ARG A 271 -27.67 28.20 -16.07
CA ARG A 271 -27.32 26.77 -16.07
C ARG A 271 -26.27 26.48 -14.99
N SER A 272 -25.32 27.39 -14.77
CA SER A 272 -24.43 27.35 -13.61
C SER A 272 -25.14 27.67 -12.27
N PHE A 273 -26.43 28.02 -12.30
CA PHE A 273 -27.27 28.31 -11.12
C PHE A 273 -28.35 27.24 -10.87
N GLN A 274 -28.84 26.52 -11.89
CA GLN A 274 -29.71 25.35 -11.72
C GLN A 274 -28.95 24.11 -11.23
N ILE A 275 -27.63 24.06 -11.47
CA ILE A 275 -26.70 23.09 -10.85
C ILE A 275 -26.48 23.38 -9.36
N ARG A 276 -26.77 24.62 -8.88
CA ARG A 276 -26.68 25.01 -7.46
C ARG A 276 -27.91 24.61 -6.63
N LEU A 277 -29.03 24.30 -7.25
CA LEU A 277 -30.29 23.89 -6.58
C LEU A 277 -30.37 22.37 -6.38
N ALA A 278 -29.75 21.56 -7.26
CA ALA A 278 -29.61 20.12 -7.04
C ALA A 278 -28.63 19.80 -5.90
N ALA A 279 -27.65 20.69 -5.65
CA ALA A 279 -26.78 20.62 -4.48
C ALA A 279 -27.51 20.86 -3.14
N SER A 280 -28.81 21.19 -3.16
CA SER A 280 -29.73 21.19 -2.00
C SER A 280 -30.70 19.98 -1.97
N GLY A 281 -30.58 19.01 -2.89
CA GLY A 281 -31.56 17.95 -3.10
C GLY A 281 -31.27 16.57 -2.47
N GLY A 282 -30.05 16.28 -2.02
CA GLY A 282 -29.71 14.92 -1.55
C GLY A 282 -29.62 13.88 -2.68
N ASP A 283 -29.29 14.33 -3.90
CA ASP A 283 -29.23 13.45 -5.07
C ASP A 283 -28.06 12.46 -5.00
N ASN A 284 -28.30 11.26 -5.55
CA ASN A 284 -27.39 10.15 -5.46
C ASN A 284 -26.25 10.26 -6.51
N LEU A 285 -25.01 10.47 -6.06
CA LEU A 285 -23.84 10.51 -6.94
C LEU A 285 -23.62 9.21 -7.72
N LEU A 286 -23.94 8.05 -7.14
CA LEU A 286 -23.82 6.77 -7.81
C LEU A 286 -24.79 6.69 -8.99
N GLU A 287 -26.02 7.19 -8.84
CA GLU A 287 -26.98 7.25 -9.94
C GLU A 287 -26.44 8.11 -11.11
N ALA A 288 -25.86 9.26 -10.80
CA ALA A 288 -25.20 10.10 -11.81
C ALA A 288 -24.01 9.38 -12.49
N CYS A 289 -23.22 8.62 -11.71
CA CYS A 289 -22.10 7.83 -12.25
C CYS A 289 -22.57 6.67 -13.12
N VAL A 290 -23.65 5.98 -12.75
CA VAL A 290 -24.27 4.91 -13.55
C VAL A 290 -24.72 5.50 -14.89
N HIS A 291 -25.44 6.62 -14.87
CA HIS A 291 -25.85 7.31 -16.08
C HIS A 291 -24.66 7.73 -16.95
N ALA A 292 -23.60 8.28 -16.35
CA ALA A 292 -22.36 8.60 -17.06
C ALA A 292 -21.73 7.36 -17.72
N GLY A 293 -21.73 6.21 -17.03
CA GLY A 293 -21.27 4.94 -17.59
C GLY A 293 -22.12 4.44 -18.76
N GLU A 294 -23.45 4.60 -18.69
CA GLU A 294 -24.38 4.24 -19.77
C GLU A 294 -24.11 5.02 -21.06
N VAL A 295 -23.84 6.32 -20.95
CA VAL A 295 -23.48 7.19 -22.09
C VAL A 295 -21.99 7.11 -22.47
N ARG A 296 -21.26 6.13 -21.93
CA ARG A 296 -19.86 5.84 -22.24
C ARG A 296 -18.87 6.95 -21.85
N CYS A 297 -19.15 7.66 -20.76
CA CYS A 297 -18.10 8.39 -20.06
C CYS A 297 -17.04 7.39 -19.56
N THR A 298 -15.78 7.77 -19.68
CA THR A 298 -14.67 6.99 -19.14
C THR A 298 -14.56 7.21 -17.63
N LEU A 299 -13.95 6.26 -16.91
CA LEU A 299 -13.66 6.43 -15.48
C LEU A 299 -12.85 7.70 -15.20
N GLY A 300 -11.88 8.00 -16.07
CA GLY A 300 -11.06 9.22 -15.98
C GLY A 300 -11.90 10.50 -16.10
N GLU A 301 -12.82 10.57 -17.06
CA GLU A 301 -13.70 11.73 -17.23
C GLU A 301 -14.63 11.93 -16.02
N ILE A 302 -15.21 10.84 -15.49
CA ILE A 302 -16.07 10.89 -14.30
C ILE A 302 -15.26 11.35 -13.08
N SER A 303 -14.06 10.79 -12.88
CA SER A 303 -13.18 11.16 -11.76
C SER A 303 -12.67 12.59 -11.87
N SER A 304 -12.34 13.07 -13.07
CA SER A 304 -11.91 14.45 -13.30
C SER A 304 -13.05 15.45 -13.05
N ALA A 305 -14.28 15.13 -13.47
CA ALA A 305 -15.44 15.98 -13.17
C ALA A 305 -15.69 16.13 -11.65
N MET A 306 -15.40 15.08 -10.87
CA MET A 306 -15.44 15.13 -9.41
C MET A 306 -14.26 15.92 -8.81
N GLU A 307 -13.08 15.82 -9.43
CA GLU A 307 -11.85 16.49 -8.99
C GLU A 307 -11.97 18.01 -9.03
N ASP A 308 -12.66 18.58 -10.01
CA ASP A 308 -12.90 20.04 -10.12
C ASP A 308 -13.56 20.64 -8.87
N VAL A 309 -14.22 19.79 -8.07
CA VAL A 309 -14.99 20.17 -6.88
C VAL A 309 -14.26 19.87 -5.58
N TRP A 310 -13.70 18.67 -5.49
CA TRP A 310 -13.13 18.14 -4.24
C TRP A 310 -11.61 18.25 -4.19
N GLY A 311 -10.97 18.46 -5.35
CA GLY A 311 -9.52 18.40 -5.52
C GLY A 311 -8.98 16.98 -5.31
N ARG A 312 -7.64 16.88 -5.27
CA ARG A 312 -6.94 15.64 -4.91
C ARG A 312 -6.40 15.72 -3.50
N HIS A 313 -6.62 14.66 -2.73
CA HIS A 313 -5.98 14.52 -1.43
C HIS A 313 -4.45 14.46 -1.58
N ARG A 314 -3.74 15.22 -0.75
CA ARG A 314 -2.28 15.12 -0.58
C ARG A 314 -2.00 14.66 0.84
N ALA A 315 -1.39 13.49 0.96
CA ALA A 315 -1.03 12.95 2.26
C ALA A 315 0.15 13.74 2.86
N SER A 316 0.09 14.02 4.16
CA SER A 316 1.26 14.48 4.90
C SER A 316 2.20 13.29 5.14
N THR A 317 3.48 13.49 4.86
CA THR A 317 4.52 12.49 5.09
C THR A 317 5.26 12.82 6.39
N GLY A 318 4.97 12.07 7.44
CA GLY A 318 5.78 12.06 8.66
C GLY A 318 6.68 10.83 8.69
N LEU A 319 7.92 10.99 9.15
CA LEU A 319 8.82 9.88 9.44
C LEU A 319 8.72 9.50 10.91
N VAL A 320 8.63 8.20 11.20
CA VAL A 320 8.79 7.65 12.54
C VAL A 320 10.29 7.48 12.80
N GLY A 321 10.85 8.18 13.78
CA GLY A 321 12.27 8.11 14.14
C GLY A 321 12.53 7.35 15.44
N GLY A 322 13.68 6.68 15.53
CA GLY A 322 14.21 6.05 16.74
C GLY A 322 13.53 4.75 17.15
N VAL A 323 12.65 4.17 16.33
CA VAL A 323 11.92 2.95 16.69
C VAL A 323 12.69 1.69 16.28
N TYR A 324 13.21 1.68 15.06
CA TYR A 324 13.95 0.53 14.53
C TYR A 324 15.23 0.31 15.33
N GLY A 325 16.05 1.35 15.51
CA GLY A 325 17.32 1.27 16.22
C GLY A 325 17.18 0.87 17.69
N ARG A 326 16.13 1.34 18.39
CA ARG A 326 15.87 0.94 19.78
C ARG A 326 15.53 -0.55 19.90
N GLU A 327 14.66 -1.06 19.04
CA GLU A 327 14.28 -2.48 19.07
C GLU A 327 15.44 -3.38 18.64
N TYR A 328 16.31 -2.94 17.71
CA TYR A 328 17.45 -3.72 17.22
C TYR A 328 18.64 -3.77 18.21
N SER A 329 18.75 -2.84 19.17
CA SER A 329 19.93 -2.37 19.93
C SER A 329 20.93 -3.37 20.58
N HIS A 330 20.85 -4.67 20.30
CA HIS A 330 21.66 -5.73 20.90
C HIS A 330 22.58 -6.43 19.86
N GLY A 331 23.43 -5.69 19.13
CA GLY A 331 24.38 -6.31 18.19
C GLY A 331 25.50 -5.43 17.63
N ASP A 332 26.68 -6.04 17.42
CA ASP A 332 27.91 -5.40 16.89
C ASP A 332 27.74 -4.82 15.47
N GLU A 333 26.79 -5.34 14.70
CA GLU A 333 26.51 -4.93 13.31
C GLU A 333 26.04 -3.47 13.22
N VAL A 334 25.18 -3.01 14.14
CA VAL A 334 24.69 -1.62 14.14
C VAL A 334 25.82 -0.65 14.46
N SER A 335 26.65 -0.99 15.46
CA SER A 335 27.81 -0.18 15.83
C SER A 335 28.75 0.02 14.65
N LYS A 336 29.00 -1.05 13.88
CA LYS A 336 29.81 -1.02 12.66
C LYS A 336 29.22 -0.09 11.60
N VAL A 337 27.91 -0.12 11.35
CA VAL A 337 27.26 0.80 10.39
C VAL A 337 27.36 2.25 10.87
N LEU A 338 27.13 2.52 12.16
CA LEU A 338 27.26 3.85 12.73
C LEU A 338 28.69 4.40 12.61
N GLU A 339 29.72 3.56 12.78
CA GLU A 339 31.11 3.93 12.56
C GLU A 339 31.41 4.24 11.09
N LEU A 340 30.89 3.45 10.15
CA LEU A 340 31.01 3.73 8.71
C LEU A 340 30.35 5.05 8.34
N THR A 341 29.18 5.36 8.90
CA THR A 341 28.48 6.63 8.70
C THR A 341 29.30 7.80 9.24
N ARG A 342 29.88 7.70 10.45
CA ARG A 342 30.76 8.75 11.01
C ARG A 342 32.02 8.94 10.17
N SER A 343 32.60 7.86 9.66
CA SER A 343 33.76 7.92 8.76
C SER A 343 33.43 8.62 7.45
N PHE A 344 32.26 8.34 6.87
CA PHE A 344 31.75 9.05 5.70
C PHE A 344 31.57 10.54 5.98
N GLU A 345 30.93 10.90 7.10
CA GLU A 345 30.72 12.29 7.51
C GLU A 345 32.04 13.04 7.70
N THR A 346 33.00 12.43 8.40
CA THR A 346 34.34 13.00 8.60
C THR A 346 35.07 13.27 7.27
N ARG A 347 34.89 12.39 6.27
CA ARG A 347 35.55 12.50 4.97
C ARG A 347 34.88 13.47 4.00
N THR A 348 33.55 13.58 4.05
CA THR A 348 32.76 14.33 3.07
C THR A 348 32.20 15.64 3.60
N GLY A 349 32.30 15.87 4.91
CA GLY A 349 31.80 17.07 5.60
C GLY A 349 30.29 17.05 5.88
N ARG A 350 29.58 15.96 5.55
CA ARG A 350 28.14 15.80 5.81
C ARG A 350 27.75 14.33 5.87
N ARG A 351 26.59 14.04 6.46
CA ARG A 351 26.04 12.68 6.51
C ARG A 351 25.69 12.16 5.11
N PRO A 352 25.69 10.83 4.92
CA PRO A 352 25.17 10.24 3.69
C PRO A 352 23.67 10.54 3.61
N ARG A 353 23.25 11.04 2.45
CA ARG A 353 21.89 11.57 2.22
C ARG A 353 21.16 10.67 1.24
N LEU A 354 20.00 10.15 1.66
CA LEU A 354 19.17 9.21 0.92
C LEU A 354 17.81 9.84 0.62
N LEU A 355 17.41 9.89 -0.66
CA LEU A 355 16.03 10.16 -1.05
C LEU A 355 15.31 8.85 -1.36
N VAL A 356 14.29 8.50 -0.58
CA VAL A 356 13.43 7.35 -0.86
C VAL A 356 12.25 7.78 -1.73
N VAL A 357 12.15 7.24 -2.95
CA VAL A 357 11.13 7.63 -3.94
C VAL A 357 10.13 6.52 -4.25
N LYS A 358 8.88 6.95 -4.53
CA LYS A 358 7.78 6.11 -5.02
C LYS A 358 7.31 6.63 -6.37
N LEU A 359 7.56 5.84 -7.42
CA LEU A 359 7.26 6.22 -8.80
C LEU A 359 5.92 5.66 -9.26
N GLY A 360 5.19 6.46 -10.03
CA GLY A 360 3.90 6.07 -10.61
C GLY A 360 2.84 5.80 -9.53
N GLN A 361 1.78 5.05 -9.87
CA GLN A 361 0.63 4.87 -8.98
C GLN A 361 0.86 3.84 -7.84
N ASP A 362 2.11 3.50 -7.54
CA ASP A 362 2.45 2.53 -6.50
C ASP A 362 2.28 3.12 -5.10
N GLY A 363 1.20 2.73 -4.42
CA GLY A 363 0.88 3.16 -3.06
C GLY A 363 1.55 2.36 -1.93
N HIS A 364 2.37 1.35 -2.24
CA HIS A 364 3.02 0.54 -1.21
C HIS A 364 4.15 1.32 -0.53
N ASP A 365 3.91 1.85 0.68
CA ASP A 365 4.86 2.71 1.40
C ASP A 365 5.53 2.04 2.61
N ARG A 366 5.08 0.85 3.03
CA ARG A 366 5.62 0.18 4.22
C ARG A 366 7.14 -0.04 4.14
N GLY A 367 7.62 -0.70 3.09
CA GLY A 367 9.05 -0.99 2.91
C GLY A 367 9.88 0.29 2.81
N ALA A 368 9.40 1.27 2.05
CA ALA A 368 10.02 2.58 1.91
C ALA A 368 10.18 3.28 3.27
N LYS A 369 9.16 3.22 4.14
CA LYS A 369 9.19 3.85 5.46
C LYS A 369 10.03 3.12 6.48
N ILE A 370 10.05 1.79 6.45
CA ILE A 370 10.95 0.98 7.27
C ILE A 370 12.40 1.31 6.90
N ILE A 371 12.73 1.33 5.61
CA ILE A 371 14.06 1.71 5.14
C ILE A 371 14.39 3.14 5.56
N ALA A 372 13.47 4.08 5.38
CA ALA A 372 13.72 5.46 5.75
C ALA A 372 13.95 5.64 7.26
N SER A 373 13.14 4.99 8.09
CA SER A 373 13.26 5.00 9.54
C SER A 373 14.56 4.33 9.99
N GLY A 374 14.86 3.14 9.47
CA GLY A 374 16.05 2.39 9.82
C GLY A 374 17.35 3.07 9.36
N PHE A 375 17.41 3.60 8.15
CA PHE A 375 18.58 4.33 7.66
C PHE A 375 18.80 5.63 8.45
N SER A 376 17.71 6.33 8.82
CA SER A 376 17.80 7.49 9.70
C SER A 376 18.36 7.12 11.08
N ASP A 377 17.92 6.01 11.66
CA ASP A 377 18.45 5.49 12.93
C ASP A 377 19.92 5.04 12.81
N LEU A 378 20.39 4.71 11.60
CA LEU A 378 21.78 4.34 11.27
C LEU A 378 22.65 5.54 10.83
N GLY A 379 22.13 6.77 10.98
CA GLY A 379 22.86 8.02 10.80
C GLY A 379 22.84 8.62 9.39
N PHE A 380 21.98 8.13 8.49
CA PHE A 380 21.71 8.81 7.23
C PHE A 380 20.80 10.02 7.43
N ASP A 381 20.99 11.05 6.61
CA ASP A 381 19.96 12.07 6.40
C ASP A 381 18.98 11.54 5.35
N VAL A 382 17.72 11.31 5.75
CA VAL A 382 16.74 10.65 4.88
C VAL A 382 15.57 11.56 4.53
N ASP A 383 15.36 11.75 3.24
CA ASP A 383 14.18 12.40 2.67
C ASP A 383 13.23 11.34 2.09
N ILE A 384 11.93 11.54 2.26
CA ILE A 384 10.89 10.70 1.65
C ILE A 384 10.16 11.51 0.59
N GLY A 385 10.21 11.06 -0.66
CA GLY A 385 9.42 11.61 -1.75
C GLY A 385 7.91 11.36 -1.54
N PRO A 386 7.04 12.27 -1.97
CA PRO A 386 5.61 12.04 -1.93
C PRO A 386 5.22 10.81 -2.77
N LEU A 387 4.06 10.24 -2.46
CA LEU A 387 3.47 9.21 -3.32
C LEU A 387 3.13 9.79 -4.70
N PHE A 388 3.16 8.93 -5.71
CA PHE A 388 2.68 9.21 -7.07
C PHE A 388 3.52 10.16 -7.91
N GLN A 389 4.82 10.27 -7.60
CA GLN A 389 5.73 11.05 -8.42
C GLN A 389 5.95 10.43 -9.80
N THR A 390 5.99 11.29 -10.81
CA THR A 390 6.59 10.96 -12.09
C THR A 390 8.12 10.84 -11.96
N PRO A 391 8.78 10.11 -12.87
CA PRO A 391 10.26 10.08 -12.91
C PRO A 391 10.89 11.48 -12.97
N ALA A 392 10.30 12.40 -13.74
CA ALA A 392 10.79 13.78 -13.84
C ALA A 392 10.65 14.59 -12.52
N GLU A 393 9.56 14.42 -11.78
CA GLU A 393 9.38 15.08 -10.48
C GLU A 393 10.33 14.52 -9.42
N ALA A 394 10.52 13.19 -9.39
CA ALA A 394 11.47 12.55 -8.50
C ALA A 394 12.92 12.94 -8.84
N ALA A 395 13.26 13.05 -10.13
CA ALA A 395 14.57 13.51 -10.58
C ALA A 395 14.86 14.93 -10.11
N ARG A 396 13.89 15.85 -10.28
CA ARG A 396 14.00 17.23 -9.80
C ARG A 396 14.25 17.28 -8.31
N GLN A 397 13.48 16.53 -7.52
CA GLN A 397 13.65 16.48 -6.06
C GLN A 397 15.04 15.94 -5.67
N ALA A 398 15.53 14.89 -6.33
CA ALA A 398 16.86 14.33 -6.07
C ALA A 398 17.97 15.36 -6.31
N LEU A 399 17.90 16.11 -7.41
CA LEU A 399 18.84 17.16 -7.76
C LEU A 399 18.78 18.36 -6.80
N GLU A 400 17.58 18.85 -6.49
CA GLU A 400 17.38 19.97 -5.57
C GLU A 400 17.82 19.65 -4.13
N SER A 401 17.69 18.38 -3.73
CA SER A 401 18.06 17.91 -2.39
C SER A 401 19.54 17.50 -2.29
N ASP A 402 20.28 17.50 -3.41
CA ASP A 402 21.71 17.14 -3.48
C ASP A 402 22.01 15.82 -2.72
N VAL A 403 21.23 14.79 -3.03
CA VAL A 403 21.33 13.49 -2.36
C VAL A 403 22.47 12.65 -2.91
N HIS A 404 23.08 11.83 -2.05
CA HIS A 404 24.09 10.87 -2.47
C HIS A 404 23.46 9.62 -3.08
N VAL A 405 22.30 9.22 -2.56
CA VAL A 405 21.59 8.00 -2.94
C VAL A 405 20.14 8.30 -3.27
N VAL A 406 19.67 7.79 -4.40
CA VAL A 406 18.25 7.72 -4.76
C VAL A 406 17.77 6.29 -4.57
N GLY A 407 16.98 6.06 -3.53
CA GLY A 407 16.39 4.77 -3.20
C GLY A 407 14.99 4.60 -3.77
N ILE A 408 14.86 3.77 -4.79
CA ILE A 408 13.59 3.56 -5.50
C ILE A 408 12.89 2.36 -4.89
N SER A 409 11.70 2.54 -4.32
CA SER A 409 10.89 1.45 -3.80
C SER A 409 9.79 1.09 -4.78
N SER A 410 9.86 -0.08 -5.43
CA SER A 410 8.93 -0.53 -6.47
C SER A 410 8.30 -1.87 -6.13
N LEU A 411 6.96 -1.90 -6.00
CA LEU A 411 6.17 -3.09 -5.70
C LEU A 411 5.03 -3.30 -6.70
N ALA A 412 4.94 -2.46 -7.74
CA ALA A 412 3.86 -2.46 -8.73
C ALA A 412 4.34 -2.79 -10.16
N ALA A 413 5.48 -3.48 -10.29
CA ALA A 413 6.05 -3.95 -11.57
C ALA A 413 6.37 -2.86 -12.62
N ALA A 414 6.43 -1.59 -12.21
CA ALA A 414 6.75 -0.46 -13.09
C ALA A 414 8.26 -0.24 -13.28
N HIS A 415 9.11 -1.01 -12.58
CA HIS A 415 10.56 -0.82 -12.53
C HIS A 415 11.24 -0.89 -13.89
N ARG A 416 10.75 -1.72 -14.84
CA ARG A 416 11.32 -1.81 -16.19
C ARG A 416 11.18 -0.52 -17.02
N THR A 417 10.28 0.39 -16.63
CA THR A 417 10.01 1.63 -17.37
C THR A 417 10.40 2.87 -16.56
N SER A 418 9.87 3.00 -15.34
CA SER A 418 10.02 4.22 -14.55
C SER A 418 11.41 4.40 -13.94
N VAL A 419 12.13 3.31 -13.65
CA VAL A 419 13.49 3.39 -13.07
C VAL A 419 14.51 3.90 -14.10
N PRO A 420 14.59 3.33 -15.33
CA PRO A 420 15.48 3.88 -16.35
C PRO A 420 15.17 5.33 -16.72
N GLU A 421 13.89 5.70 -16.76
CA GLU A 421 13.46 7.08 -17.03
C GLU A 421 13.95 8.03 -15.92
N LEU A 422 13.81 7.66 -14.65
CA LEU A 422 14.30 8.46 -13.52
C LEU A 422 15.82 8.65 -13.60
N ILE A 423 16.57 7.57 -13.83
CA ILE A 423 18.04 7.63 -13.93
C ILE A 423 18.45 8.53 -15.09
N SER A 424 17.80 8.40 -16.24
CA SER A 424 18.04 9.25 -17.40
C SER A 424 17.77 10.73 -17.10
N GLU A 425 16.67 11.04 -16.42
CA GLU A 425 16.30 12.40 -16.04
C GLU A 425 17.29 13.02 -15.05
N VAL A 426 17.74 12.27 -14.04
CA VAL A 426 18.75 12.74 -13.07
C VAL A 426 20.10 12.98 -13.75
N ARG A 427 20.56 12.06 -14.60
CA ARG A 427 21.83 12.22 -15.35
C ARG A 427 21.78 13.44 -16.26
N ARG A 428 20.66 13.63 -16.97
CA ARG A 428 20.44 14.83 -17.81
C ARG A 428 20.47 16.13 -17.01
N GLY A 429 20.09 16.09 -15.74
CA GLY A 429 20.15 17.22 -14.82
C GLY A 429 21.50 17.39 -14.09
N GLY A 430 22.53 16.62 -14.43
CA GLY A 430 23.87 16.73 -13.85
C GLY A 430 24.14 15.85 -12.62
N GLY A 431 23.22 14.95 -12.25
CA GLY A 431 23.37 14.04 -11.11
C GLY A 431 24.11 12.74 -11.44
N GLU A 432 25.17 12.78 -12.25
CA GLU A 432 25.90 11.57 -12.69
C GLU A 432 26.55 10.81 -11.51
N ASP A 433 26.94 11.55 -10.47
CA ASP A 433 27.56 11.02 -9.26
C ASP A 433 26.57 10.47 -8.23
N MET A 434 25.27 10.49 -8.49
CA MET A 434 24.28 9.86 -7.59
C MET A 434 24.33 8.34 -7.70
N THR A 435 24.13 7.65 -6.57
CA THR A 435 23.96 6.19 -6.53
C THR A 435 22.48 5.84 -6.58
N PHE A 436 22.08 4.91 -7.44
CA PHE A 436 20.71 4.45 -7.58
C PHE A 436 20.55 3.05 -7.01
N ILE A 437 19.69 2.92 -6.00
CA ILE A 437 19.33 1.62 -5.43
C ILE A 437 17.86 1.32 -5.70
N LEU A 438 17.56 0.06 -5.99
CA LEU A 438 16.19 -0.39 -6.24
C LEU A 438 15.79 -1.44 -5.22
N GLY A 439 14.68 -1.21 -4.52
CA GLY A 439 14.11 -2.16 -3.58
C GLY A 439 12.66 -2.53 -3.90
N GLY A 440 12.23 -3.69 -3.40
CA GLY A 440 10.85 -4.16 -3.50
C GLY A 440 10.72 -5.47 -4.28
N VAL A 441 9.58 -5.68 -4.94
CA VAL A 441 9.27 -6.93 -5.65
C VAL A 441 9.78 -6.82 -7.09
N VAL A 442 11.04 -7.22 -7.30
CA VAL A 442 11.73 -7.19 -8.59
C VAL A 442 12.14 -8.62 -8.95
N PRO A 443 11.67 -9.18 -10.07
CA PRO A 443 12.10 -10.51 -10.52
C PRO A 443 13.60 -10.55 -10.83
N GLU A 444 14.27 -11.64 -10.45
CA GLU A 444 15.72 -11.81 -10.67
C GLU A 444 16.14 -11.69 -12.14
N ASP A 445 15.26 -12.13 -13.07
CA ASP A 445 15.50 -12.06 -14.51
C ASP A 445 15.67 -10.61 -15.01
N ASP A 446 15.19 -9.61 -14.25
CA ASP A 446 15.30 -8.19 -14.59
C ASP A 446 16.60 -7.56 -14.08
N PHE A 447 17.30 -8.21 -13.15
CA PHE A 447 18.42 -7.59 -12.43
C PHE A 447 19.56 -7.18 -13.38
N ALA A 448 19.91 -8.06 -14.31
CA ALA A 448 21.00 -7.80 -15.25
C ALA A 448 20.68 -6.61 -16.18
N GLN A 449 19.43 -6.48 -16.60
CA GLN A 449 19.01 -5.36 -17.46
C GLN A 449 18.97 -4.05 -16.67
N LEU A 450 18.41 -4.06 -15.46
CA LEU A 450 18.32 -2.87 -14.61
C LEU A 450 19.70 -2.34 -14.21
N LYS A 451 20.65 -3.24 -13.91
CA LYS A 451 22.04 -2.86 -13.64
C LYS A 451 22.70 -2.19 -14.86
N LYS A 452 22.51 -2.75 -16.06
CA LYS A 452 22.98 -2.12 -17.31
C LYS A 452 22.34 -0.74 -17.56
N GLN A 453 21.12 -0.53 -17.07
CA GLN A 453 20.40 0.74 -17.16
C GLN A 453 20.79 1.76 -16.07
N GLY A 454 21.72 1.42 -15.18
CA GLY A 454 22.29 2.34 -14.21
C GLY A 454 21.83 2.15 -12.77
N VAL A 455 21.16 1.04 -12.44
CA VAL A 455 20.91 0.67 -11.04
C VAL A 455 22.18 0.06 -10.45
N ASP A 456 22.71 0.63 -9.36
CA ASP A 456 23.93 0.16 -8.72
C ASP A 456 23.68 -1.10 -7.87
N MET A 457 22.58 -1.11 -7.12
CA MET A 457 22.24 -2.19 -6.18
C MET A 457 20.74 -2.50 -6.20
N ILE A 458 20.39 -3.78 -6.01
CA ILE A 458 19.00 -4.25 -5.95
C ILE A 458 18.79 -5.01 -4.63
N PHE A 459 17.72 -4.67 -3.92
CA PHE A 459 17.35 -5.22 -2.60
C PHE A 459 15.94 -5.84 -2.67
N GLY A 460 15.86 -7.16 -2.75
CA GLY A 460 14.59 -7.90 -2.80
C GLY A 460 13.86 -7.96 -1.45
N PRO A 461 12.69 -8.62 -1.39
CA PRO A 461 12.03 -8.93 -0.12
C PRO A 461 12.96 -9.73 0.81
N GLY A 462 12.76 -9.63 2.12
CA GLY A 462 13.63 -10.30 3.11
C GLY A 462 15.00 -9.63 3.33
N THR A 463 15.31 -8.53 2.64
CA THR A 463 16.54 -7.76 2.88
C THR A 463 16.58 -7.20 4.31
N ASN A 464 17.62 -7.55 5.07
CA ASN A 464 17.91 -6.95 6.37
C ASN A 464 18.39 -5.50 6.20
N VAL A 465 17.80 -4.58 6.96
CA VAL A 465 18.02 -3.13 6.83
C VAL A 465 19.45 -2.71 7.19
N VAL A 466 20.03 -3.29 8.23
CA VAL A 466 21.42 -2.99 8.67
C VAL A 466 22.41 -3.44 7.60
N ASN A 467 22.21 -4.63 7.04
CA ASN A 467 23.02 -5.17 5.95
C ASN A 467 22.91 -4.33 4.67
N ALA A 468 21.71 -3.82 4.36
CA ALA A 468 21.52 -2.90 3.23
C ALA A 468 22.26 -1.59 3.44
N ALA A 469 22.16 -0.99 4.63
CA ALA A 469 22.86 0.25 4.97
C ALA A 469 24.39 0.08 4.90
N GLU A 470 24.94 -1.01 5.43
CA GLU A 470 26.37 -1.31 5.32
C GLU A 470 26.82 -1.38 3.86
N LYS A 471 26.08 -2.13 3.01
CA LYS A 471 26.40 -2.28 1.59
C LYS A 471 26.37 -0.94 0.85
N VAL A 472 25.38 -0.10 1.14
CA VAL A 472 25.27 1.24 0.55
C VAL A 472 26.45 2.12 0.98
N LEU A 473 26.79 2.15 2.26
CA LEU A 473 27.93 2.94 2.77
C LEU A 473 29.25 2.49 2.15
N ARG A 474 29.50 1.19 2.07
CA ARG A 474 30.71 0.64 1.43
C ARG A 474 30.80 1.05 -0.02
N HIS A 475 29.71 0.95 -0.77
CA HIS A 475 29.67 1.38 -2.16
C HIS A 475 30.00 2.89 -2.32
N LEU A 476 29.43 3.74 -1.47
CA LEU A 476 29.73 5.18 -1.46
C LEU A 476 31.19 5.48 -1.11
N VAL A 477 31.79 4.70 -0.21
CA VAL A 477 33.17 4.87 0.28
C VAL A 477 34.21 4.33 -0.70
N GLU A 478 33.95 3.17 -1.32
CA GLU A 478 34.92 2.39 -2.11
C GLU A 478 34.89 2.72 -3.61
N VAL A 479 33.69 2.88 -4.21
CA VAL A 479 33.55 2.98 -5.68
C VAL A 479 33.71 4.40 -6.18
N LYS A 480 33.19 5.41 -5.45
CA LYS A 480 33.19 6.80 -5.92
C LYS A 480 34.37 7.65 -5.43
N GLN A 481 35.27 7.09 -4.61
CA GLN A 481 36.53 7.75 -4.24
C GLN A 481 37.66 7.59 -5.26
N VAL A 482 37.48 6.81 -6.32
CA VAL A 482 38.47 6.71 -7.41
C VAL A 482 38.32 7.87 -8.42
N ALA A 483 37.33 8.76 -8.24
CA ALA A 483 36.98 9.80 -9.21
C ALA A 483 37.14 11.26 -8.72
N ARG A 484 37.97 11.53 -7.70
CA ARG A 484 38.34 12.91 -7.32
C ARG A 484 39.84 13.11 -7.26
#